data_AF-A0A7Y5U667-F1
#
_entry.id   AF-A0A7Y5U667-F1
#
_cell.length_a   1.000
_cell.length_b   1.000
_cell.length_c   1.000
_cell.angle_alpha   90.00
_cell.angle_beta   90.00
_cell.angle_gamma   90.00
#
_symmetry.space_group_name_H-M   'P 1'
#
loop_
_entity.id
_entity.type
_entity.pdbx_description
1 polymer ?
#
loop_
_entity_poly.entity_id
_entity_poly.type
_entity_poly.pdbx_seq_one_letter_code
_entity_poly.pdbx_strand_id
1 'polypeptide(L)'
;MSESPAIRRDLWVATIDHTSGRLYCWNGVAAEALDPPAPEGALLLPTVTAGQLAEWKSEFSRRAAATVGTYGRRQLKLWTEGTLPAFGLVPRVRAEWNTFLRRRVGDILVQWFQSHDLPIPDDLIVSSAPLSAKQLEQEETRALREAVLACVRLMSHRELMELKVPASALLKFSAALGQQRERTCAAGSYRVERTAADPPAVGEATG
;
A
#
# COMPACT_ATOMS: atom_id res chain seq x y z
N MET A 1 23.17 -11.91 -1.79
CA MET A 1 22.10 -10.94 -2.11
C MET A 1 22.12 -9.93 -0.99
N SER A 2 22.52 -8.68 -1.25
CA SER A 2 22.57 -7.66 -0.20
C SER A 2 21.15 -7.28 0.17
N GLU A 3 20.79 -7.47 1.44
CA GLU A 3 19.50 -7.03 1.98
C GLU A 3 19.43 -5.51 1.89
N SER A 4 18.44 -4.99 1.16
CA SER A 4 18.18 -3.54 1.17
C SER A 4 17.43 -3.24 2.47
N PRO A 5 17.99 -2.40 3.36
CA PRO A 5 17.32 -2.11 4.61
C PRO A 5 15.94 -1.50 4.38
N ALA A 6 14.98 -1.78 5.25
CA ALA A 6 13.65 -1.18 5.20
C ALA A 6 13.58 0.04 6.10
N ILE A 7 12.88 1.06 5.63
CA ILE A 7 12.49 2.16 6.50
C ILE A 7 11.31 1.69 7.35
N ARG A 8 11.26 2.16 8.60
CA ARG A 8 10.13 1.91 9.49
C ARG A 8 8.81 2.23 8.80
N ARG A 9 7.82 1.34 8.94
CA ARG A 9 6.64 1.31 8.05
C ARG A 9 5.80 2.58 8.13
N ASP A 10 5.58 3.10 9.33
CA ASP A 10 4.81 4.32 9.58
C ASP A 10 5.48 5.55 8.93
N LEU A 11 6.79 5.70 9.10
CA LEU A 11 7.57 6.77 8.47
C LEU A 11 7.60 6.63 6.95
N TRP A 12 7.75 5.42 6.43
CA TRP A 12 7.67 5.15 4.98
C TRP A 12 6.31 5.58 4.40
N VAL A 13 5.22 5.19 5.05
CA VAL A 13 3.86 5.55 4.62
C VAL A 13 3.68 7.06 4.66
N ALA A 14 4.04 7.70 5.78
CA ALA A 14 3.94 9.14 5.96
C ALA A 14 4.69 9.92 4.87
N THR A 15 5.88 9.44 4.47
CA THR A 15 6.68 10.15 3.48
C THR A 15 6.26 9.89 2.03
N ILE A 16 5.71 8.73 1.70
CA ILE A 16 5.36 8.39 0.30
C ILE A 16 3.88 8.67 -0.04
N ASP A 17 3.00 8.76 0.95
CA ASP A 17 1.55 8.91 0.73
C ASP A 17 1.12 10.34 0.38
N HIS A 18 1.45 10.76 -0.83
CA HIS A 18 1.01 12.03 -1.41
C HIS A 18 -0.38 11.98 -2.03
N THR A 19 -1.03 10.81 -2.03
CA THR A 19 -2.31 10.60 -2.73
C THR A 19 -3.51 10.68 -1.80
N SER A 20 -3.35 10.39 -0.51
CA SER A 20 -4.47 10.43 0.45
C SER A 20 -4.91 11.85 0.81
N GLY A 21 -4.06 12.85 0.60
CA GLY A 21 -4.28 14.22 1.07
C GLY A 21 -4.18 14.36 2.60
N ARG A 22 -3.74 13.33 3.31
CA ARG A 22 -3.52 13.36 4.75
C ARG A 22 -2.21 14.05 5.08
N LEU A 23 -2.17 14.69 6.24
CA LEU A 23 -0.92 15.14 6.84
C LEU A 23 -0.45 14.06 7.80
N TYR A 24 0.86 14.00 8.05
CA TYR A 24 1.43 13.09 9.02
C TYR A 24 2.28 13.89 10.00
N CYS A 25 2.10 13.66 11.30
CA CYS A 25 2.93 14.28 12.33
C CYS A 25 3.75 13.23 13.09
N TRP A 26 4.86 13.69 13.65
CA TRP A 26 5.65 12.92 14.58
C TRP A 26 5.18 13.17 16.02
N ASN A 27 4.76 12.14 16.74
CA ASN A 27 4.33 12.24 18.15
C ASN A 27 5.45 11.92 19.16
N GLY A 28 6.70 11.74 18.71
CA GLY A 28 7.83 11.29 19.54
C GLY A 28 8.11 9.79 19.47
N VAL A 29 7.14 8.98 19.02
CA VAL A 29 7.21 7.51 18.95
C VAL A 29 6.95 7.01 17.54
N ALA A 30 5.88 7.49 16.90
CA ALA A 30 5.36 7.05 15.63
C ALA A 30 4.88 8.22 14.75
N ALA A 31 4.78 7.95 13.45
CA ALA A 31 4.05 8.82 12.53
C ALA A 31 2.55 8.59 12.69
N GLU A 32 1.80 9.66 12.95
CA GLU A 32 0.35 9.65 13.06
C GLU A 32 -0.29 10.45 11.93
N ALA A 33 -1.35 9.92 11.34
CA ALA A 33 -2.11 10.63 10.32
C ALA A 33 -3.01 11.69 10.98
N LEU A 34 -3.04 12.87 10.39
CA LEU A 34 -3.87 14.01 10.78
C LEU A 34 -4.78 14.41 9.63
N ASP A 35 -6.01 14.77 9.98
CA ASP A 35 -6.91 15.45 9.06
C ASP A 35 -6.51 16.94 8.95
N PRO A 36 -6.55 17.55 7.76
CA PRO A 36 -6.33 18.99 7.62
C PRO A 36 -7.45 19.80 8.29
N PRO A 37 -7.15 20.97 8.92
CA PRO A 37 -5.83 21.58 9.06
C PRO A 37 -5.00 20.96 10.21
N ALA A 38 -3.67 21.01 10.08
CA ALA A 38 -2.77 20.56 11.14
C ALA A 38 -2.90 21.45 12.39
N PRO A 39 -2.82 20.87 13.60
CA PRO A 39 -2.70 21.63 14.85
C PRO A 39 -1.46 22.54 14.86
N GLU A 40 -1.57 23.67 15.53
CA GLU A 40 -0.42 24.56 15.74
C GLU A 40 0.68 23.84 16.54
N GLY A 41 1.93 23.96 16.08
CA GLY A 41 3.08 23.29 16.69
C GLY A 41 3.23 21.81 16.34
N ALA A 42 2.36 21.23 15.50
CA ALA A 42 2.53 19.85 15.05
C ALA A 42 3.84 19.67 14.24
N LEU A 43 4.63 18.67 14.59
CA LEU A 43 5.86 18.30 13.88
C LEU A 43 5.51 17.51 12.61
N LEU A 44 5.17 18.22 11.54
CA LEU A 44 4.75 17.60 10.28
C LEU A 44 5.91 16.91 9.58
N LEU A 45 5.73 15.62 9.29
CA LEU A 45 6.66 14.82 8.54
C LEU A 45 6.68 15.23 7.06
N PRO A 46 7.85 15.16 6.41
CA PRO A 46 7.96 15.52 5.01
C PRO A 46 7.23 14.48 4.16
N THR A 47 6.33 14.93 3.29
CA THR A 47 5.65 14.09 2.30
C THR A 47 6.20 14.39 0.91
N VAL A 48 6.65 13.36 0.20
CA VAL A 48 7.19 13.45 -1.16
C VAL A 48 6.08 13.81 -2.12
N THR A 49 6.17 14.96 -2.77
CA THR A 49 5.16 15.39 -3.74
C THR A 49 5.18 14.53 -5.01
N ALA A 50 4.08 14.56 -5.78
CA ALA A 50 4.02 13.91 -7.08
C ALA A 50 5.14 14.40 -8.04
N GLY A 51 5.50 15.68 -7.97
CA GLY A 51 6.59 16.27 -8.76
C GLY A 51 7.95 15.70 -8.39
N GLN A 52 8.28 15.67 -7.09
CA GLN A 52 9.52 15.05 -6.60
C GLN A 52 9.61 13.57 -6.98
N LEU A 53 8.52 12.82 -6.85
CA LEU A 53 8.50 11.43 -7.26
C LEU A 53 8.73 11.26 -8.78
N ALA A 54 8.17 12.15 -9.61
CA ALA A 54 8.41 12.13 -11.05
C ALA A 54 9.87 12.46 -11.40
N GLU A 55 10.49 13.41 -10.72
CA GLU A 55 11.92 13.73 -10.85
C GLU A 55 12.80 12.52 -10.51
N TRP A 56 12.49 11.85 -9.40
CA TRP A 56 13.18 10.64 -8.96
C TRP A 56 13.04 9.48 -9.96
N LYS A 57 11.84 9.28 -10.53
CA LYS A 57 11.63 8.30 -11.60
C LYS A 57 12.51 8.62 -12.81
N SER A 58 12.54 9.89 -13.23
CA SER A 58 13.36 10.35 -14.36
C SER A 58 14.85 10.13 -14.11
N GLU A 59 15.33 10.49 -12.91
CA GLU A 59 16.72 10.26 -12.49
C GLU A 59 17.09 8.77 -12.51
N PHE A 60 16.25 7.94 -11.91
CA PHE A 60 16.46 6.50 -11.88
C PHE A 60 16.46 5.89 -13.29
N SER A 61 15.49 6.25 -14.13
CA SER A 61 15.38 5.74 -15.49
C SER A 61 16.61 6.06 -16.34
N ARG A 62 17.21 7.25 -16.19
CA ARG A 62 18.47 7.59 -16.89
C ARG A 62 19.61 6.65 -16.50
N ARG A 63 19.71 6.28 -15.21
CA ARG A 63 20.75 5.36 -14.72
C ARG A 63 20.48 3.92 -15.15
N ALA A 64 19.23 3.46 -15.02
CA ALA A 64 18.84 2.09 -15.34
C ALA A 64 18.84 1.81 -16.85
N ALA A 65 18.61 2.81 -17.71
CA ALA A 65 18.58 2.63 -19.17
C ALA A 65 19.87 2.03 -19.76
N ALA A 66 21.01 2.22 -19.08
CA ALA A 66 22.31 1.67 -19.47
C ALA A 66 22.44 0.16 -19.18
N THR A 67 21.69 -0.37 -18.22
CA THR A 67 21.81 -1.77 -17.77
C THR A 67 20.75 -2.70 -18.37
N VAL A 68 19.76 -2.15 -19.07
CA VAL A 68 18.64 -2.91 -19.64
C VAL A 68 18.70 -2.98 -21.18
N GLY A 69 18.13 -4.05 -21.75
CA GLY A 69 17.93 -4.19 -23.20
C GLY A 69 16.84 -3.24 -23.75
N THR A 70 16.61 -3.30 -25.07
CA THR A 70 15.62 -2.46 -25.78
C THR A 70 14.20 -2.57 -25.20
N TYR A 71 13.75 -3.78 -24.90
CA TYR A 71 12.45 -4.02 -24.28
C TYR A 71 12.35 -3.37 -22.88
N GLY A 72 13.36 -3.55 -22.04
CA GLY A 72 13.41 -2.94 -20.70
C GLY A 72 13.44 -1.40 -20.76
N ARG A 73 14.13 -0.82 -21.75
CA ARG A 73 14.11 0.64 -22.00
C ARG A 73 12.70 1.13 -22.32
N ARG A 74 11.93 0.39 -23.13
CA ARG A 74 10.53 0.72 -23.42
C ARG A 74 9.66 0.68 -22.15
N GLN A 75 9.82 -0.34 -21.31
CA GLN A 75 9.11 -0.42 -20.03
C GLN A 75 9.47 0.72 -19.08
N LEU A 76 10.76 1.04 -18.94
CA LEU A 76 11.23 2.18 -18.14
C LEU A 76 10.62 3.50 -18.62
N LYS A 77 10.56 3.71 -19.94
CA LYS A 77 9.94 4.91 -20.53
C LYS A 77 8.46 5.01 -20.13
N LEU A 78 7.67 3.96 -20.38
CA LEU A 78 6.24 3.92 -20.03
C LEU A 78 5.98 4.10 -18.53
N TRP A 79 6.85 3.53 -17.69
CA TRP A 79 6.77 3.68 -16.23
C TRP A 79 7.10 5.10 -15.75
N THR A 80 8.09 5.74 -16.38
CA THR A 80 8.45 7.14 -16.10
C THR A 80 7.32 8.09 -16.49
N GLU A 81 6.67 7.82 -17.63
CA GLU A 81 5.50 8.56 -18.13
C GLU A 81 4.21 8.27 -17.33
N GLY A 82 4.26 7.38 -16.33
CA GLY A 82 3.10 7.04 -15.50
C GLY A 82 2.07 6.12 -16.17
N THR A 83 2.34 5.64 -17.38
CA THR A 83 1.47 4.71 -18.12
C THR A 83 1.59 3.28 -17.57
N LEU A 84 2.75 2.93 -17.01
CA LEU A 84 3.02 1.61 -16.43
C LEU A 84 3.24 1.71 -14.91
N PRO A 85 2.60 0.86 -14.09
CA PRO A 85 2.88 0.80 -12.67
C PRO A 85 4.26 0.16 -12.40
N ALA A 86 4.82 0.37 -11.20
CA ALA A 86 6.16 -0.12 -10.84
C ALA A 86 6.29 -1.65 -10.93
N PHE A 87 5.19 -2.40 -10.77
CA PHE A 87 5.20 -3.86 -10.95
C PHE A 87 5.40 -4.29 -12.40
N GLY A 88 5.16 -3.41 -13.37
CA GLY A 88 5.42 -3.67 -14.79
C GLY A 88 6.90 -3.57 -15.18
N LEU A 89 7.77 -3.12 -14.27
CA LEU A 89 9.22 -3.14 -14.49
C LEU A 89 9.78 -4.57 -14.39
N VAL A 90 10.87 -4.82 -15.11
CA VAL A 90 11.67 -6.05 -14.96
C VAL A 90 12.05 -6.25 -13.48
N PRO A 91 11.94 -7.46 -12.90
CA PRO A 91 12.11 -7.69 -11.46
C PRO A 91 13.39 -7.09 -10.86
N ARG A 92 14.52 -7.23 -11.58
CA ARG A 92 15.81 -6.65 -11.17
C ARG A 92 15.75 -5.12 -11.09
N VAL A 93 15.23 -4.47 -12.13
CA VAL A 93 15.09 -3.00 -12.20
C VAL A 93 14.14 -2.49 -11.12
N ARG A 94 13.06 -3.23 -10.84
CA ARG A 94 12.13 -2.93 -9.75
C ARG A 94 12.81 -2.98 -8.38
N ALA A 95 13.65 -3.97 -8.13
CA ALA A 95 14.43 -4.07 -6.88
C ALA A 95 15.42 -2.91 -6.74
N GLU A 96 16.11 -2.55 -7.83
CA GLU A 96 17.01 -1.39 -7.90
C GLU A 96 16.24 -0.08 -7.64
N TRP A 97 15.05 0.09 -8.23
CA TRP A 97 14.16 1.23 -7.98
C TRP A 97 13.75 1.34 -6.51
N ASN A 98 13.29 0.25 -5.90
CA ASN A 98 12.89 0.25 -4.49
C ASN A 98 14.06 0.63 -3.57
N THR A 99 15.26 0.17 -3.89
CA THR A 99 16.48 0.51 -3.15
C THR A 99 16.82 1.99 -3.28
N PHE A 100 16.75 2.53 -4.51
CA PHE A 100 16.93 3.95 -4.77
C PHE A 100 15.90 4.82 -4.02
N LEU A 101 14.62 4.44 -4.09
CA LEU A 101 13.53 5.16 -3.44
C LEU A 101 13.69 5.16 -1.91
N ARG A 102 14.02 4.00 -1.31
CA ARG A 102 14.31 3.90 0.13
C ARG A 102 15.47 4.79 0.54
N ARG A 103 16.57 4.81 -0.22
CA ARG A 103 17.69 5.71 0.09
C ARG A 103 17.23 7.17 0.12
N ARG A 104 16.51 7.63 -0.92
CA ARG A 104 15.99 9.01 -1.00
C ARG A 104 15.08 9.37 0.17
N VAL A 105 14.16 8.47 0.53
CA VAL A 105 13.25 8.68 1.67
C VAL A 105 14.03 8.71 2.99
N GLY A 106 15.01 7.83 3.16
CA GLY A 106 15.87 7.81 4.34
C GLY A 106 16.64 9.13 4.50
N ASP A 107 17.23 9.63 3.42
CA ASP A 107 17.95 10.91 3.41
C ASP A 107 17.04 12.08 3.85
N ILE A 108 15.81 12.12 3.32
CA ILE A 108 14.81 13.14 3.70
C ILE A 108 14.45 13.07 5.17
N LEU A 109 14.18 11.86 5.69
CA LEU A 109 13.81 11.67 7.09
C LEU A 109 14.95 12.06 8.02
N VAL A 110 16.18 11.63 7.73
CA VAL A 110 17.38 12.01 8.50
C VAL A 110 17.53 13.52 8.53
N GLN A 111 17.46 14.18 7.37
CA GLN A 111 17.56 15.64 7.29
C GLN A 111 16.45 16.33 8.09
N TRP A 112 15.22 15.82 8.04
CA TRP A 112 14.09 16.39 8.78
C TRP A 112 14.23 16.23 10.29
N PHE A 113 14.66 15.07 10.79
CA PHE A 113 14.91 14.87 12.23
C PHE A 113 16.02 15.82 12.72
N GLN A 114 17.09 15.95 11.94
CA GLN A 114 18.20 16.86 12.24
C GLN A 114 17.77 18.33 12.23
N SER A 115 16.93 18.76 11.28
CA SER A 115 16.48 20.16 11.19
C SER A 115 15.54 20.57 12.33
N HIS A 116 15.00 19.61 13.09
CA HIS A 116 14.12 19.84 14.23
C HIS A 116 14.81 19.51 15.57
N ASP A 117 16.13 19.29 15.57
CA ASP A 117 16.91 18.91 16.76
C ASP A 117 16.36 17.67 17.49
N LEU A 118 15.79 16.72 16.74
CA LEU A 118 15.22 15.49 17.26
C LEU A 118 16.23 14.32 17.14
N PRO A 119 16.25 13.39 18.11
CA PRO A 119 17.03 12.17 17.95
C PRO A 119 16.47 11.32 16.81
N ILE A 120 17.36 10.81 15.96
CA ILE A 120 16.99 9.88 14.90
C ILE A 120 16.63 8.54 15.57
N PRO A 121 15.45 7.96 15.31
CA PRO A 121 15.11 6.65 15.86
C PRO A 121 16.12 5.59 15.45
N ASP A 122 16.62 4.79 16.40
CA ASP A 122 17.55 3.69 16.14
C ASP A 122 16.96 2.65 15.17
N ASP A 123 15.63 2.57 15.13
CA ASP A 123 14.84 1.69 14.26
C ASP A 123 14.39 2.35 12.95
N LEU A 124 14.91 3.55 12.61
CA LEU A 124 14.60 4.21 11.35
C LEU A 124 14.88 3.29 10.16
N ILE A 125 16.01 2.57 10.24
CA ILE A 125 16.48 1.60 9.27
C ILE A 125 16.36 0.21 9.91
N VAL A 126 15.24 -0.46 9.65
CA VAL A 126 15.02 -1.85 10.06
C VAL A 126 15.72 -2.76 9.06
N SER A 127 16.72 -3.51 9.52
CA SER A 127 17.23 -4.65 8.76
C SER A 127 16.07 -5.59 8.49
N SER A 128 15.61 -5.61 7.23
CA SER A 128 14.56 -6.54 6.84
C SER A 128 15.16 -7.92 6.92
N ALA A 129 14.71 -8.72 7.90
CA ALA A 129 15.01 -10.13 7.89
C ALA A 129 14.68 -10.69 6.50
N PRO A 130 15.52 -11.58 5.96
CA PRO A 130 15.28 -12.15 4.65
C PRO A 130 13.91 -12.82 4.69
N LEU A 131 13.07 -12.55 3.69
CA LEU A 131 11.81 -13.24 3.56
C LEU A 131 12.09 -14.74 3.55
N SER A 132 11.37 -15.49 4.38
CA SER A 132 11.41 -16.95 4.28
C SER A 132 11.04 -17.38 2.87
N ALA A 133 11.54 -18.52 2.40
CA ALA A 133 11.21 -19.05 1.07
C ALA A 133 9.69 -19.09 0.83
N LYS A 134 8.92 -19.42 1.87
CA LYS A 134 7.45 -19.41 1.85
C LYS A 134 6.86 -18.01 1.64
N GLN A 135 7.41 -16.99 2.27
CA GLN A 135 6.97 -15.61 2.07
C GLN A 135 7.31 -15.11 0.67
N LEU A 136 8.48 -15.48 0.15
CA LEU A 136 8.87 -15.16 -1.22
C LEU A 136 7.91 -15.78 -2.23
N GLU A 137 7.61 -17.07 -2.09
CA GLU A 137 6.63 -17.78 -2.94
C GLU A 137 5.24 -17.13 -2.87
N GLN A 138 4.82 -16.69 -1.67
CA GLN A 138 3.55 -15.99 -1.47
C GLN A 138 3.53 -14.63 -2.17
N GLU A 139 4.60 -13.84 -2.07
CA GLU A 139 4.71 -12.54 -2.75
C GLU A 139 4.78 -12.70 -4.27
N GLU A 140 5.50 -13.71 -4.78
CA GLU A 140 5.53 -14.04 -6.21
C GLU A 140 4.15 -14.47 -6.71
N THR A 141 3.47 -15.34 -5.95
CA THR A 141 2.09 -15.75 -6.24
C THR A 141 1.13 -14.57 -6.25
N ARG A 142 1.29 -13.63 -5.30
CA ARG A 142 0.48 -12.41 -5.22
C ARG A 142 0.73 -11.52 -6.43
N ALA A 143 1.98 -11.25 -6.77
CA ALA A 143 2.34 -10.43 -7.93
C ALA A 143 1.81 -11.05 -9.24
N LEU A 144 1.92 -12.37 -9.40
CA LEU A 144 1.36 -13.08 -10.55
C LEU A 144 -0.16 -12.93 -10.61
N ARG A 145 -0.86 -13.07 -9.47
CA ARG A 145 -2.31 -12.90 -9.40
C ARG A 145 -2.73 -11.49 -9.80
N GLU A 146 -2.05 -10.47 -9.29
CA GLU A 146 -2.32 -9.07 -9.63
C GLU A 146 -2.11 -8.81 -11.13
N ALA A 147 -1.04 -9.35 -11.72
CA ALA A 147 -0.78 -9.25 -13.15
C ALA A 147 -1.86 -9.95 -13.99
N VAL A 148 -2.24 -11.18 -13.64
CA VAL A 148 -3.31 -11.92 -14.32
C VAL A 148 -4.64 -11.16 -14.25
N LEU A 149 -4.98 -10.60 -13.09
CA LEU A 149 -6.19 -9.78 -12.95
C LEU A 149 -6.15 -8.51 -13.81
N ALA A 150 -4.98 -7.87 -13.93
CA ALA A 150 -4.81 -6.74 -14.84
C ALA A 150 -5.02 -7.14 -16.30
N CYS A 151 -4.49 -8.30 -16.73
CA CYS A 151 -4.74 -8.83 -18.07
C CYS A 151 -6.23 -9.13 -18.31
N VAL A 152 -6.88 -9.84 -17.38
CA VAL A 152 -8.31 -10.20 -17.47
C VAL A 152 -9.21 -8.96 -17.59
N ARG A 153 -8.87 -7.86 -16.93
CA ARG A 153 -9.60 -6.58 -17.04
C ARG A 153 -9.51 -5.92 -18.41
N LEU A 154 -8.50 -6.25 -19.20
CA LEU A 154 -8.28 -5.71 -20.55
C LEU A 154 -8.76 -6.66 -21.66
N MET A 155 -9.15 -7.89 -21.31
CA MET A 155 -9.65 -8.87 -22.27
C MET A 155 -11.06 -8.54 -22.76
N SER A 156 -11.28 -8.73 -24.05
CA SER A 156 -12.58 -8.70 -24.70
C SER A 156 -13.44 -9.90 -24.26
N HIS A 157 -14.75 -9.81 -24.52
CA HIS A 157 -15.68 -10.92 -24.25
C HIS A 157 -15.23 -12.23 -24.93
N ARG A 158 -14.75 -12.17 -26.18
CA ARG A 158 -14.27 -13.35 -26.90
C ARG A 158 -13.06 -13.97 -26.22
N GLU A 159 -12.08 -13.16 -25.82
CA GLU A 159 -10.88 -13.65 -25.11
C GLU A 159 -11.24 -14.28 -23.76
N LEU A 160 -12.21 -13.71 -23.04
CA LEU A 160 -12.72 -14.28 -21.80
C LEU A 160 -13.40 -15.63 -22.01
N MET A 161 -14.13 -15.82 -23.13
CA MET A 161 -14.76 -17.10 -23.48
C MET A 161 -13.72 -18.18 -23.83
N GLU A 162 -12.55 -17.78 -24.34
CA GLU A 162 -11.45 -18.70 -24.67
C GLU A 162 -10.54 -19.00 -23.46
N LEU A 163 -10.72 -18.28 -22.33
CA LEU A 163 -9.91 -18.43 -21.13
C LEU A 163 -10.16 -19.79 -20.44
N LYS A 164 -9.14 -20.65 -20.45
CA LYS A 164 -9.20 -21.96 -19.76
C LYS A 164 -8.86 -21.79 -18.28
N VAL A 165 -9.88 -21.86 -17.43
CA VAL A 165 -9.71 -21.88 -15.97
C VAL A 165 -9.67 -23.33 -15.48
N PRO A 166 -8.64 -23.75 -14.72
CA PRO A 166 -8.60 -25.11 -14.17
C PRO A 166 -9.80 -25.39 -13.27
N ALA A 167 -10.41 -26.57 -13.40
CA ALA A 167 -11.57 -26.98 -12.59
C ALA A 167 -11.30 -26.87 -11.08
N SER A 168 -10.07 -27.15 -10.64
CA SER A 168 -9.65 -27.02 -9.24
C SER A 168 -9.75 -25.58 -8.72
N ALA A 169 -9.54 -24.57 -9.56
CA ALA A 169 -9.70 -23.17 -9.17
C ALA A 169 -11.18 -22.79 -9.03
N LEU A 170 -12.05 -23.30 -9.91
CA LEU A 170 -13.51 -23.12 -9.83
C LEU A 170 -14.11 -23.76 -8.57
N LEU A 171 -13.64 -24.96 -8.21
CA LEU A 171 -14.05 -25.63 -6.98
C LEU A 171 -13.65 -24.83 -5.73
N LYS A 172 -12.40 -24.32 -5.69
CA LYS A 172 -11.96 -23.44 -4.59
C LYS A 172 -12.78 -22.15 -4.51
N PHE A 173 -13.10 -21.55 -5.66
CA PHE A 173 -13.91 -20.33 -5.72
C PHE A 173 -15.34 -20.55 -5.21
N SER A 174 -16.01 -21.61 -5.67
CA SER A 174 -17.36 -21.96 -5.21
C SER A 174 -17.42 -22.27 -3.71
N ALA A 175 -16.44 -23.01 -3.19
CA ALA A 175 -16.30 -23.25 -1.75
C ALA A 175 -16.13 -21.93 -0.96
N ALA A 176 -15.30 -21.01 -1.46
CA ALA A 176 -15.09 -19.71 -0.82
C ALA A 176 -16.36 -18.84 -0.83
N LEU A 177 -17.16 -18.87 -1.91
CA LEU A 177 -18.45 -18.17 -1.97
C LEU A 177 -19.48 -18.75 -1.00
N GLY A 178 -19.50 -20.08 -0.81
CA GLY A 178 -20.35 -20.73 0.19
C GLY A 178 -20.06 -20.20 1.59
N GLN A 179 -18.78 -20.19 1.99
CA GLN A 179 -18.34 -19.66 3.28
C GLN A 179 -18.65 -18.16 3.47
N GLN A 180 -18.58 -17.35 2.41
CA GLN A 180 -18.93 -15.93 2.49
C GLN A 180 -20.43 -15.72 2.73
N ARG A 181 -21.30 -16.52 2.12
CA ARG A 181 -22.76 -16.45 2.31
C ARG A 181 -23.18 -16.85 3.71
N GLU A 182 -22.56 -17.89 4.27
CA GLU A 182 -22.82 -18.31 5.65
C GLU A 182 -22.42 -17.23 6.66
N ARG A 183 -21.30 -16.55 6.42
CA ARG A 183 -20.84 -15.43 7.27
C ARG A 183 -21.76 -14.22 7.21
N THR A 184 -22.27 -13.84 6.04
CA THR A 184 -23.22 -12.72 5.92
C THR A 184 -24.58 -13.04 6.52
N CYS A 185 -25.06 -14.28 6.43
CA CYS A 185 -26.28 -14.71 7.13
C CYS A 185 -26.12 -14.75 8.66
N ALA A 186 -24.99 -15.26 9.17
CA ALA A 186 -24.70 -15.29 10.60
C ALA A 186 -24.58 -13.87 11.20
N ALA A 187 -23.96 -12.93 10.48
CA ALA A 187 -23.86 -11.53 10.92
C ALA A 187 -25.21 -10.79 10.92
N GLY A 188 -26.16 -11.19 10.06
CA GLY A 188 -27.52 -10.62 10.03
C GLY A 188 -28.44 -11.12 11.15
N SER A 189 -28.10 -12.22 11.82
CA SER A 189 -28.98 -12.86 12.81
C SER A 189 -28.84 -12.33 14.25
N TYR A 190 -27.95 -11.37 14.50
CA TYR A 190 -27.65 -10.83 15.84
C TYR A 190 -28.27 -9.44 16.15
N ARG A 191 -29.31 -8.99 15.41
CA ARG A 191 -29.91 -7.66 15.64
C ARG A 191 -31.43 -7.64 15.70
N VAL A 192 -32.05 -8.38 16.63
CA VAL A 192 -33.37 -8.01 17.20
C VAL A 192 -33.50 -8.57 18.63
N GLU A 193 -32.83 -7.97 19.61
CA GLU A 193 -33.33 -7.96 20.99
C GLU A 193 -33.86 -6.53 21.25
N ARG A 194 -35.11 -6.27 20.86
CA ARG A 194 -36.21 -5.92 21.77
C ARG A 194 -35.76 -5.15 23.02
N THR A 195 -35.47 -3.88 22.85
CA THR A 195 -35.76 -2.87 23.87
C THR A 195 -37.27 -2.65 23.90
N ALA A 196 -37.98 -3.45 24.69
CA ALA A 196 -39.33 -3.10 25.12
C ALA A 196 -39.19 -1.95 26.14
N ALA A 197 -39.45 -0.73 25.67
CA ALA A 197 -39.59 0.44 26.52
C ALA A 197 -40.93 0.36 27.27
N ASP A 198 -40.86 0.40 28.60
CA ASP A 198 -42.01 0.63 29.48
C ASP A 198 -42.59 2.04 29.23
N PRO A 199 -43.91 2.20 29.05
CA PRO A 199 -44.53 3.52 28.97
C PRO A 199 -44.61 4.16 30.37
N PRO A 200 -44.39 5.48 30.51
CA PRO A 200 -44.53 6.18 31.78
C PRO A 200 -46.01 6.26 32.21
N ALA A 201 -46.24 5.97 33.49
CA ALA A 201 -47.52 6.14 34.15
C ALA A 201 -47.96 7.61 34.17
N VAL A 202 -49.16 7.87 33.65
CA VAL A 202 -49.87 9.14 33.75
C VAL A 202 -50.41 9.27 35.17
N GLY A 203 -49.80 10.16 35.96
CA GLY A 203 -50.30 10.55 37.29
C GLY A 203 -51.34 11.65 37.17
N GLU A 204 -52.54 11.36 37.66
CA GLU A 204 -53.69 12.26 37.81
C GLU A 204 -53.37 13.43 38.75
N ALA A 205 -53.72 14.64 38.33
CA ALA A 205 -53.76 15.83 39.17
C ALA A 205 -55.18 15.97 39.77
N THR A 206 -55.26 15.91 41.10
CA THR A 206 -56.43 16.32 41.89
C THR A 206 -55.95 17.11 43.09
N GLY A 207 -56.50 18.31 43.28
CA GLY A 207 -56.34 19.13 44.49
C GLY A 207 -55.58 20.43 44.26
#